data_AF-A0A6J1W614-F1
#
_entry.id   AF-A0A6J1W614-F1
#
_cell.length_a   1.000
_cell.length_b   1.000
_cell.length_c   1.000
_cell.angle_alpha   90.00
_cell.angle_beta   90.00
_cell.angle_gamma   90.00
#
_symmetry.space_group_name_H-M   'P 1'
#
loop_
_entity.id
_entity.type
_entity.pdbx_description
1 polymer ?
#
loop_
_entity_poly.entity_id
_entity_poly.type
_entity_poly.pdbx_seq_one_letter_code
_entity_poly.pdbx_strand_id
1 'polypeptide(L)'
;METHICQVHGFYPREIDAFWTRDGEVWLQDTLHKSVAPNADGTYHYWLSIRIDPKERSRYRCHVQHDSLQEPLDLALEEPANSTPNLGLIIGCIFGGGLALVCVILGIVKFYNGHRKGYRAAGNV
;
A
#
# COMPACT_ATOMS: atom_id res chain seq x y z
N MET A 1 -8.20 -15.15 -12.24
CA MET A 1 -7.31 -14.39 -13.13
C MET A 1 -7.00 -13.06 -12.48
N GLU A 2 -5.73 -12.71 -12.36
CA GLU A 2 -5.22 -11.44 -11.85
C GLU A 2 -4.43 -10.74 -12.94
N THR A 3 -4.47 -9.41 -12.97
CA THR A 3 -3.68 -8.61 -13.90
C THR A 3 -2.45 -8.09 -13.18
N HIS A 4 -1.27 -8.37 -13.73
CA HIS A 4 -0.01 -7.80 -13.26
C HIS A 4 0.55 -6.82 -14.28
N ILE A 5 1.21 -5.78 -13.78
CA ILE A 5 1.77 -4.70 -14.60
C ILE A 5 3.24 -4.57 -14.26
N CYS A 6 4.09 -4.59 -15.28
CA CYS A 6 5.49 -4.24 -15.18
C CYS A 6 5.65 -2.82 -15.74
N GLN A 7 6.26 -1.92 -14.96
CA GLN A 7 6.49 -0.54 -15.36
C GLN A 7 7.99 -0.22 -15.31
N VAL A 8 8.48 0.46 -16.33
CA VAL A 8 9.86 0.93 -16.45
C VAL A 8 9.79 2.44 -16.67
N HIS A 9 10.49 3.21 -15.86
CA HIS A 9 10.42 4.68 -15.88
C HIS A 9 11.82 5.28 -15.99
N GLY A 10 11.92 6.47 -16.58
CA GLY A 10 13.14 7.28 -16.55
C GLY A 10 14.27 6.76 -17.43
N PHE A 11 13.96 5.95 -18.46
CA PHE A 11 14.99 5.35 -19.31
C PHE A 11 15.26 6.19 -20.58
N TYR A 12 16.48 6.08 -21.09
CA TYR A 12 16.93 6.68 -22.35
C TYR A 12 18.11 5.86 -22.91
N PRO A 13 18.19 5.52 -24.22
CA PRO A 13 17.36 5.98 -25.35
C PRO A 13 15.94 5.38 -25.39
N ARG A 14 15.18 5.60 -26.47
CA ARG A 14 13.75 5.21 -26.55
C ARG A 14 13.56 3.70 -26.71
N GLU A 15 14.51 3.04 -27.35
CA GLU A 15 14.46 1.64 -27.73
C GLU A 15 14.60 0.75 -26.49
N ILE A 16 13.57 -0.06 -26.21
CA ILE A 16 13.51 -0.94 -25.04
C ILE A 16 12.92 -2.30 -25.41
N ASP A 17 13.53 -3.36 -24.90
CA ASP A 17 13.05 -4.73 -25.03
C ASP A 17 12.61 -5.27 -23.68
N ALA A 18 11.29 -5.29 -23.45
CA ALA A 18 10.71 -5.82 -22.23
C ALA A 18 9.50 -6.71 -22.49
N PHE A 19 9.46 -7.84 -21.81
CA PHE A 19 8.49 -8.93 -22.01
C PHE A 19 8.30 -9.76 -20.75
N TRP A 20 7.21 -10.52 -20.70
CA TRP A 20 7.02 -11.52 -19.64
C TRP A 20 7.79 -12.78 -19.97
N THR A 21 8.36 -13.41 -18.96
CA THR A 21 8.89 -14.78 -19.04
C THR A 21 8.08 -15.69 -18.14
N ARG A 22 7.95 -16.96 -18.54
CA ARG A 22 7.34 -18.04 -17.75
C ARG A 22 8.34 -19.17 -17.65
N ASP A 23 8.81 -19.47 -16.43
CA ASP A 23 9.83 -20.50 -16.19
C ASP A 23 11.10 -20.34 -17.06
N GLY A 24 11.46 -19.09 -17.38
CA GLY A 24 12.63 -18.74 -18.19
C GLY A 24 12.36 -18.64 -19.71
N GLU A 25 11.17 -19.01 -20.18
CA GLU A 25 10.80 -18.88 -21.60
C GLU A 25 10.01 -17.60 -21.86
N VAL A 26 10.19 -17.01 -23.05
CA VAL A 26 9.46 -15.80 -23.45
C VAL A 26 7.96 -16.10 -23.54
N TRP A 27 7.16 -15.32 -22.83
CA TRP A 27 5.72 -15.46 -22.77
C TRP A 27 5.01 -14.30 -23.46
N LEU A 28 4.36 -14.57 -24.59
CA LEU A 28 3.65 -13.56 -25.39
C LEU A 28 2.13 -13.63 -25.22
N GLN A 29 1.60 -14.76 -24.75
CA GLN A 29 0.16 -14.97 -24.63
C GLN A 29 -0.45 -14.12 -23.51
N ASP A 30 -1.67 -13.62 -23.70
CA ASP A 30 -2.39 -12.80 -22.71
C ASP A 30 -1.64 -11.54 -22.22
N THR A 31 -0.65 -11.08 -22.99
CA THR A 31 -0.03 -9.77 -22.82
C THR A 31 -0.89 -8.74 -23.53
N LEU A 32 -1.56 -7.87 -22.76
CA LEU A 32 -2.69 -7.10 -23.29
C LEU A 32 -2.35 -5.65 -23.64
N HIS A 33 -1.25 -5.10 -23.13
CA HIS A 33 -0.90 -3.71 -23.34
C HIS A 33 0.60 -3.55 -23.30
N LYS A 34 1.20 -2.97 -24.35
CA LYS A 34 2.62 -2.63 -24.46
C LYS A 34 2.70 -1.20 -24.98
N SER A 35 3.28 -0.27 -24.23
CA SER A 35 3.36 1.13 -24.65
C SER A 35 4.63 1.81 -24.15
N VAL A 36 5.29 2.58 -25.04
CA VAL A 36 6.39 3.49 -24.73
C VAL A 36 5.87 4.92 -24.92
N ALA A 37 6.00 5.77 -23.90
CA ALA A 37 5.61 7.17 -23.96
C ALA A 37 6.70 8.10 -23.40
N PRO A 38 6.83 9.32 -23.93
CA PRO A 38 7.83 10.28 -23.46
C PRO A 38 7.42 10.93 -22.13
N ASN A 39 8.44 11.28 -21.32
CA ASN A 39 8.32 12.12 -20.14
C ASN A 39 8.71 13.57 -20.44
N ALA A 40 8.30 14.50 -19.58
CA ALA A 40 8.61 15.92 -19.73
C ALA A 40 10.10 16.25 -19.52
N ASP A 41 10.85 15.38 -18.83
CA ASP A 41 12.28 15.52 -18.55
C ASP A 41 13.18 14.99 -19.67
N GLY A 42 12.60 14.53 -20.79
CA GLY A 42 13.33 13.98 -21.94
C GLY A 42 13.63 12.48 -21.86
N THR A 43 13.20 11.80 -20.79
CA THR A 43 13.26 10.33 -20.69
C THR A 43 11.98 9.67 -21.20
N TYR A 44 11.90 8.34 -21.13
CA TYR A 44 10.72 7.57 -21.50
C TYR A 44 10.20 6.75 -20.32
N HIS A 45 8.91 6.41 -20.38
CA HIS A 45 8.32 5.38 -19.56
C HIS A 45 7.65 4.32 -20.45
N TYR A 46 7.62 3.10 -19.93
CA TYR A 46 7.13 1.92 -20.61
C TYR A 46 6.37 1.05 -19.63
N TRP A 47 5.34 0.37 -20.13
CA TRP A 47 4.66 -0.63 -19.33
C TRP A 47 4.16 -1.78 -20.18
N LEU A 48 4.09 -2.95 -19.53
CA LEU A 48 3.34 -4.08 -20.06
C LEU A 48 2.49 -4.77 -19.00
N SER A 49 1.39 -5.41 -19.43
CA SER A 49 0.50 -6.15 -18.52
C SER A 49 0.16 -7.56 -19.02
N ILE A 50 -0.01 -8.48 -18.07
CA ILE A 50 -0.41 -9.87 -18.31
C ILE A 50 -1.56 -10.26 -17.39
N ARG A 51 -2.42 -11.19 -17.84
CA ARG A 51 -3.41 -11.85 -17.00
C ARG A 51 -2.99 -13.28 -16.71
N ILE A 52 -2.84 -13.63 -15.43
CA ILE A 52 -2.41 -14.97 -15.00
C ILE A 52 -3.32 -15.54 -13.90
N ASP A 53 -3.24 -16.84 -13.68
CA ASP A 53 -3.80 -17.45 -12.46
C ASP A 53 -2.90 -17.07 -11.27
N PRO A 54 -3.46 -16.54 -10.16
CA PRO A 54 -2.69 -16.24 -8.95
C PRO A 54 -1.80 -17.41 -8.48
N LYS A 55 -2.22 -18.66 -8.70
CA LYS A 55 -1.46 -19.87 -8.35
C LYS A 55 -0.16 -20.04 -9.14
N GLU A 56 -0.07 -19.42 -10.31
CA GLU A 56 1.10 -19.47 -11.18
C GLU A 56 2.00 -18.25 -11.04
N ARG A 57 1.69 -17.28 -10.16
CA ARG A 57 2.42 -16.01 -10.03
C ARG A 57 3.93 -16.18 -9.96
N SER A 58 4.41 -17.14 -9.19
CA SER A 58 5.85 -17.39 -8.97
C SER A 58 6.60 -17.83 -10.24
N ARG A 59 5.88 -18.30 -11.26
CA ARG A 59 6.46 -18.76 -12.54
C ARG A 59 6.74 -17.61 -13.50
N TYR A 60 6.12 -16.45 -13.28
CA TYR A 60 6.21 -15.32 -14.18
C TYR A 60 7.20 -14.26 -13.67
N ARG A 61 7.98 -13.71 -14.59
CA ARG A 61 8.89 -12.59 -14.32
C ARG A 61 8.81 -11.56 -15.44
N CYS A 62 9.03 -10.29 -15.12
CA CYS A 62 9.20 -9.25 -16.13
C CYS A 62 10.68 -9.14 -16.47
N HIS A 63 11.03 -9.46 -17.72
CA HIS A 63 12.37 -9.30 -18.26
C HIS A 63 12.50 -7.95 -18.94
N VAL A 64 13.55 -7.20 -18.62
CA VAL A 64 13.81 -5.87 -19.17
C VAL A 64 15.26 -5.79 -19.66
N GLN A 65 15.41 -5.51 -20.94
CA GLN A 65 16.68 -5.24 -21.60
C GLN A 65 16.63 -3.83 -22.19
N HIS A 66 17.67 -3.06 -21.89
CA HIS A 66 17.77 -1.66 -22.29
C HIS A 66 19.24 -1.23 -22.25
N ASP A 67 19.66 -0.36 -23.16
CA ASP A 67 21.06 0.08 -23.32
C ASP A 67 21.63 0.80 -22.08
N SER A 68 20.75 1.36 -21.24
CA SER A 68 21.16 1.99 -19.98
C SER A 68 21.48 1.00 -18.86
N LEU A 69 21.22 -0.30 -19.06
CA LEU A 69 21.47 -1.35 -18.09
C LEU A 69 22.74 -2.12 -18.45
N GLN A 70 23.60 -2.38 -17.47
CA GLN A 70 24.79 -3.20 -17.67
C GLN A 70 24.43 -4.67 -17.92
N GLU A 71 23.36 -5.14 -17.29
CA GLU A 71 22.82 -6.50 -17.42
C GLU A 71 21.28 -6.44 -17.49
N PRO A 72 20.63 -7.41 -18.16
CA PRO A 72 19.18 -7.49 -18.17
C PRO A 72 18.59 -7.66 -16.76
N LEU A 73 17.38 -7.14 -16.55
CA LEU A 73 16.70 -7.19 -15.26
C LEU A 73 15.50 -8.14 -15.29
N ASP A 74 15.47 -9.10 -14.36
CA ASP A 74 14.40 -10.09 -14.20
C ASP A 74 13.61 -9.89 -12.90
N LEU A 75 12.53 -9.12 -12.97
CA LEU A 75 11.68 -8.76 -11.83
C LEU A 75 10.63 -9.84 -11.55
N ALA A 76 10.62 -10.36 -10.34
CA ALA A 76 9.56 -11.27 -9.88
C ALA A 76 8.28 -10.48 -9.53
N LEU A 77 7.13 -11.13 -9.67
CA LEU A 77 5.85 -10.56 -9.25
C LEU A 77 5.75 -10.52 -7.73
N GLU A 78 5.61 -9.32 -7.14
CA GLU A 78 5.40 -9.18 -5.70
C GLU A 78 4.07 -9.79 -5.27
N GLU A 79 4.07 -10.39 -4.08
CA GLU A 79 2.81 -10.76 -3.41
C GLU A 79 2.13 -9.50 -2.87
N PRO A 80 0.79 -9.38 -2.97
CA PRO A 80 0.10 -8.28 -2.34
C PRO A 80 0.43 -8.32 -0.85
N ALA A 81 0.96 -7.22 -0.34
CA ALA A 81 1.25 -7.08 1.08
C ALA A 81 -0.05 -7.37 1.85
N ASN A 82 -0.07 -8.46 2.61
CA ASN A 82 -1.10 -8.70 3.59
C ASN A 82 -0.94 -7.62 4.66
N SER A 83 -1.60 -6.48 4.43
CA SER A 83 -1.80 -5.45 5.44
C SER A 83 -2.78 -6.01 6.46
N THR A 84 -2.32 -6.95 7.29
CA THR A 84 -3.04 -7.33 8.50
C THR A 84 -3.18 -6.07 9.33
N PRO A 85 -4.39 -5.52 9.52
CA PRO A 85 -4.54 -4.38 10.40
C PRO A 85 -4.05 -4.82 11.79
N ASN A 86 -3.14 -4.05 12.38
CA ASN A 86 -2.58 -4.34 13.70
C ASN A 86 -3.71 -4.37 14.74
N LEU A 87 -4.31 -5.54 14.95
CA LEU A 87 -5.46 -5.76 15.83
C LEU A 87 -5.15 -5.28 17.26
N GLY A 88 -3.88 -5.39 17.68
CA GLY A 88 -3.40 -4.88 18.97
C GLY A 88 -3.53 -3.36 19.13
N LEU A 89 -3.34 -2.57 18.07
CA LEU A 89 -3.54 -1.11 18.09
C LEU A 89 -5.03 -0.78 18.21
N ILE A 90 -5.87 -1.50 17.48
CA ILE A 90 -7.33 -1.30 17.49
C ILE A 90 -7.91 -1.61 18.88
N ILE A 91 -7.51 -2.74 19.47
CA ILE A 91 -7.94 -3.14 20.82
C ILE A 91 -7.42 -2.14 21.85
N GLY A 92 -6.15 -1.72 21.75
CA GLY A 92 -5.56 -0.74 22.66
C GLY A 92 -6.29 0.60 22.68
N CYS A 93 -6.70 1.11 21.53
CA CYS A 93 -7.44 2.37 21.42
C CYS A 93 -8.84 2.29 22.05
N ILE A 94 -9.55 1.18 21.89
CA ILE A 94 -10.92 1.00 22.44
C ILE A 94 -10.88 0.93 23.96
N PHE A 95 -10.01 0.09 24.53
CA PHE A 95 -9.92 -0.07 25.98
C PHE A 95 -9.25 1.14 26.67
N GLY A 96 -8.21 1.71 26.06
CA GLY A 96 -7.52 2.89 26.59
C GLY A 96 -8.35 4.17 26.51
N GLY A 97 -8.97 4.43 25.35
CA GLY A 97 -9.79 5.62 25.13
C GLY A 97 -11.09 5.60 25.94
N GLY A 98 -11.77 4.45 26.01
CA GLY A 98 -13.01 4.29 26.78
C GLY A 98 -12.80 4.50 28.29
N LEU A 99 -11.74 3.92 28.86
CA LEU A 99 -11.44 4.06 30.29
C LEU A 99 -11.11 5.51 30.66
N ALA A 100 -10.30 6.20 29.85
CA ALA A 100 -9.95 7.59 30.08
C ALA A 100 -11.19 8.51 30.10
N LEU A 101 -12.12 8.30 29.15
CA LEU A 101 -13.36 9.06 29.05
C LEU A 101 -14.25 8.85 30.29
N VAL A 102 -14.37 7.61 30.77
CA VAL A 102 -15.11 7.28 31.99
C VAL A 102 -14.49 7.97 33.21
N CYS A 103 -13.16 7.94 33.35
CA CYS A 103 -12.46 8.62 34.45
C CYS A 103 -12.71 10.15 34.44
N VAL A 104 -12.67 10.77 33.26
CA VAL A 104 -12.94 12.21 33.10
C VAL A 104 -14.38 12.55 33.50
N ILE A 105 -15.37 11.78 33.01
CA ILE A 105 -16.78 11.98 33.36
C ILE A 105 -16.99 11.87 34.88
N LEU A 106 -16.42 10.84 35.52
CA LEU A 106 -16.52 10.65 36.96
C LEU A 106 -15.87 11.80 37.75
N GLY A 107 -14.72 12.30 37.30
CA GLY A 107 -14.03 13.45 37.88
C GLY A 107 -14.89 14.72 37.80
N ILE A 108 -15.44 15.01 36.63
CA ILE A 108 -16.30 16.17 36.38
C ILE A 108 -17.57 16.13 37.27
N VAL A 109 -18.24 14.97 37.36
CA VAL A 109 -19.45 14.80 38.19
C VAL A 109 -19.14 15.03 39.67
N LYS A 110 -18.04 14.45 40.17
CA LYS A 110 -17.60 14.65 41.57
C LYS A 110 -17.30 16.12 41.85
N PHE A 111 -16.63 16.82 40.93
CA PHE A 111 -16.32 18.23 41.05
C PHE A 111 -17.58 19.10 41.14
N TYR A 112 -18.54 18.94 40.22
CA TYR A 112 -19.79 19.69 40.25
C TYR A 112 -20.64 19.39 41.49
N ASN A 113 -20.71 18.13 41.93
CA ASN A 113 -21.42 17.76 43.15
C ASN A 113 -20.77 18.31 44.42
N GLY A 114 -19.44 18.42 44.47
CA GLY A 114 -18.72 19.04 45.56
C GLY A 114 -19.02 20.54 45.68
N HIS A 115 -18.98 21.25 44.57
CA HIS A 115 -19.33 22.69 44.55
C HIS A 115 -20.79 22.93 44.95
N ARG A 116 -21.74 22.15 44.43
CA ARG A 116 -23.18 22.30 44.76
C ARG A 116 -23.47 22.14 46.25
N LYS A 117 -22.73 21.27 46.95
CA LYS A 117 -22.81 21.12 48.42
C LYS A 117 -22.28 22.37 49.14
N GLY A 118 -21.22 23.01 48.62
CA GLY A 118 -20.73 24.30 49.12
C GLY A 118 -21.74 25.43 48.97
N TYR A 119 -22.42 25.54 47.82
CA TYR A 119 -23.47 26.55 47.61
C TYR A 119 -24.71 26.31 48.50
N ARG A 120 -25.10 25.04 48.73
CA ARG A 120 -26.19 24.71 49.67
C ARG A 120 -25.85 24.95 51.14
N ALA A 121 -24.58 24.88 51.52
CA ALA A 121 -24.14 25.23 52.87
C ALA A 121 -24.07 26.75 53.10
N ALA A 122 -23.81 27.54 52.06
CA ALA A 122 -23.76 29.00 52.13
C ALA A 122 -25.12 29.71 51.93
N GLY A 123 -26.13 29.03 51.38
CA GLY A 123 -27.48 29.57 51.15
C GLY A 123 -28.51 29.28 52.26
N ASN A 124 -28.11 28.61 53.35
CA ASN A 124 -28.92 28.36 54.55
C ASN A 124 -28.36 29.13 55.76
N VAL A 125 -28.00 30.40 55.58
CA VAL A 125 -27.73 31.38 56.66
C VAL A 125 -28.76 32.50 56.56
#